data_AF-A0A540KDC1-F1
#
_entry.id   AF-A0A540KDC1-F1
#
_cell.length_a   1.000
_cell.length_b   1.000
_cell.length_c   1.000
_cell.angle_alpha   90.00
_cell.angle_beta   90.00
_cell.angle_gamma   90.00
#
_symmetry.space_group_name_H-M   'P 1'
#
loop_
_entity.id
_entity.type
_entity.pdbx_description
1 polymer ?
#
loop_
_entity_poly.entity_id
_entity_poly.type
_entity_poly.pdbx_seq_one_letter_code
_entity_poly.pdbx_strand_id
1 'polypeptide(L)'
;MREVPSCLSSLAFIVLKLLGLLQSPEIGVSSILDAALSPPETSGVYYFGGKGRTVDSSVLSYNAKLGEELWDASTHLFLESELASKETFTSE
;
A
#
# COMPACT_ATOMS: atom_id res chain seq x y z
N MET A 1 -1.57 -11.26 -7.29
CA MET A 1 -2.03 -12.38 -8.15
C MET A 1 -0.89 -13.18 -8.80
N ARG A 2 0.39 -12.92 -8.47
CA ARG A 2 1.52 -13.62 -9.12
C ARG A 2 1.54 -15.13 -8.82
N GLU A 3 0.90 -15.55 -7.72
CA GLU A 3 0.81 -16.93 -7.26
C GLU A 3 -0.51 -17.64 -7.64
N VAL A 4 -1.42 -16.97 -8.35
CA VAL A 4 -2.74 -17.50 -8.70
C VAL A 4 -2.72 -18.03 -10.14
N PRO A 5 -3.29 -19.22 -10.44
CA PRO A 5 -3.44 -19.71 -11.81
C PRO A 5 -4.07 -18.68 -12.74
N SER A 6 -3.56 -18.57 -13.97
CA SER A 6 -3.93 -17.52 -14.95
C SER A 6 -5.43 -17.47 -15.28
N CYS A 7 -6.11 -18.62 -15.28
CA CYS A 7 -7.55 -18.69 -15.49
C CYS A 7 -8.33 -18.00 -14.36
N LEU A 8 -7.92 -18.24 -13.10
CA LEU A 8 -8.55 -17.65 -11.92
C LEU A 8 -8.29 -16.15 -11.83
N SER A 9 -7.08 -15.69 -12.19
CA SER A 9 -6.81 -14.25 -12.26
C SER A 9 -7.66 -13.57 -13.33
N SER A 10 -7.78 -14.17 -14.52
CA SER A 10 -8.61 -13.64 -15.61
C SER A 10 -10.09 -13.56 -15.21
N LEU A 11 -10.61 -14.61 -14.57
CA LEU A 11 -11.97 -14.61 -14.05
C LEU A 11 -12.19 -13.51 -13.01
N ALA A 12 -11.27 -13.35 -12.06
CA ALA A 12 -11.34 -12.29 -11.06
C ALA A 12 -11.33 -10.90 -11.70
N PHE A 13 -10.45 -10.65 -12.69
CA PHE A 13 -10.43 -9.39 -13.43
C PHE A 13 -11.75 -9.10 -14.13
N ILE A 14 -12.35 -10.09 -14.80
CA ILE A 14 -13.64 -9.94 -15.48
C ILE A 14 -14.73 -9.59 -14.46
N VAL A 15 -14.83 -10.36 -13.38
CA VAL A 15 -15.85 -10.16 -12.34
C VAL A 15 -15.70 -8.78 -11.67
N LEU A 16 -14.48 -8.43 -11.24
CA LEU A 16 -14.22 -7.13 -10.60
C LEU A 16 -14.50 -5.96 -11.54
N LYS A 17 -14.20 -6.10 -12.84
CA LYS A 17 -14.53 -5.09 -13.85
C LYS A 17 -16.04 -4.97 -14.05
N LEU A 18 -16.77 -6.08 -14.15
CA LEU A 18 -18.24 -6.09 -14.27
C LEU A 18 -18.93 -5.48 -13.05
N LEU A 19 -18.40 -5.73 -11.86
CA LEU A 19 -18.89 -5.14 -10.60
C LEU A 19 -18.48 -3.66 -10.42
N GLY A 20 -17.66 -3.11 -11.32
CA GLY A 20 -17.16 -1.73 -11.22
C GLY A 20 -16.13 -1.52 -10.09
N LEU A 21 -15.61 -2.61 -9.53
CA LEU A 21 -14.60 -2.57 -8.45
C LEU A 21 -13.19 -2.36 -8.99
N LEU A 22 -12.98 -2.59 -10.29
CA LEU A 22 -11.72 -2.35 -10.96
C LEU A 22 -11.74 -1.00 -11.68
N GLN A 23 -10.97 -0.04 -11.15
CA GLN A 23 -10.79 1.28 -11.76
C GLN A 23 -9.66 1.25 -12.79
N SER A 24 -9.68 2.19 -13.75
CA SER A 24 -8.59 2.33 -14.69
C SER A 24 -7.32 2.87 -13.99
N PRO A 25 -6.11 2.55 -14.49
CA PRO A 25 -4.86 3.02 -13.88
C PRO A 25 -4.80 4.56 -13.75
N GLU A 26 -5.40 5.29 -14.69
CA GLU A 26 -5.43 6.75 -14.71
C GLU A 26 -6.15 7.32 -13.47
N ILE A 27 -7.15 6.62 -12.96
CA ILE A 27 -7.85 7.00 -11.73
C ILE A 27 -6.95 6.79 -10.50
N GLY A 28 -6.15 5.72 -10.52
CA GLY A 28 -5.13 5.49 -9.50
C GLY A 28 -4.09 6.62 -9.49
N VAL A 29 -3.59 7.02 -10.66
CA VAL A 29 -2.67 8.16 -10.80
C VAL A 29 -3.30 9.44 -10.27
N SER A 30 -4.56 9.73 -10.61
CA SER A 30 -5.25 10.91 -10.07
C SER A 30 -5.30 10.89 -8.54
N SER A 31 -5.56 9.74 -7.92
CA SER A 31 -5.62 9.63 -6.45
C SER A 31 -4.27 9.95 -5.78
N ILE A 32 -3.17 9.57 -6.43
CA ILE A 32 -1.81 9.89 -5.96
C ILE A 32 -1.55 11.39 -6.09
N LEU A 33 -1.93 12.01 -7.20
CA LEU A 33 -1.80 13.45 -7.41
C LEU A 33 -2.63 14.23 -6.39
N ASP A 34 -3.86 13.79 -6.13
CA ASP A 34 -4.74 14.40 -5.13
C ASP A 34 -4.11 14.37 -3.74
N ALA A 35 -3.51 13.24 -3.35
CA ALA A 35 -2.80 13.12 -2.07
C ALA A 35 -1.54 14.01 -2.00
N ALA A 36 -0.74 14.03 -3.06
CA ALA A 36 0.52 14.80 -3.11
C ALA A 36 0.30 16.31 -3.09
N LEU A 37 -0.81 16.79 -3.68
CA LEU A 37 -1.18 18.20 -3.72
C LEU A 37 -2.11 18.61 -2.57
N SER A 38 -2.42 17.68 -1.67
CA SER A 38 -3.31 17.93 -0.53
C SER A 38 -2.68 18.90 0.47
N PRO A 39 -3.48 19.78 1.10
CA PRO A 39 -2.97 20.70 2.10
C PRO A 39 -2.68 19.97 3.43
N PRO A 40 -1.78 20.50 4.28
CA PRO A 40 -1.37 19.83 5.51
C PRO A 40 -2.51 19.48 6.48
N GLU A 41 -3.60 20.25 6.47
CA GLU A 41 -4.80 20.04 7.28
C GLU A 41 -5.49 18.71 6.97
N THR A 42 -5.20 18.11 5.81
CA THR A 42 -5.74 16.81 5.37
C THR A 42 -4.76 15.66 5.53
N SER A 43 -3.68 15.86 6.31
CA SER A 43 -2.72 14.80 6.63
C SER A 43 -3.41 13.58 7.26
N GLY A 44 -3.00 12.38 6.83
CA GLY A 44 -3.55 11.11 7.31
C GLY A 44 -4.84 10.64 6.61
N VAL A 45 -5.34 11.39 5.62
CA VAL A 45 -6.50 11.01 4.81
C VAL A 45 -6.09 10.05 3.67
N TYR A 46 -6.95 9.07 3.39
CA TYR A 46 -6.71 8.05 2.36
C TYR A 46 -7.43 8.42 1.06
N TYR A 47 -6.67 8.90 0.08
CA TYR A 47 -7.20 9.25 -1.25
C TYR A 47 -7.40 8.01 -2.13
N PHE A 48 -8.59 7.88 -2.73
CA PHE A 48 -8.92 6.77 -3.61
C PHE A 48 -10.02 7.13 -4.61
N GLY A 49 -9.85 6.75 -5.87
CA GLY A 49 -10.84 6.99 -6.94
C GLY A 49 -10.71 8.34 -7.65
N GLY A 50 -9.67 9.13 -7.33
CA GLY A 50 -9.35 10.42 -7.95
C GLY A 50 -10.34 11.54 -7.61
N LYS A 51 -10.09 12.73 -8.18
CA LYS A 51 -10.92 13.94 -8.00
C LYS A 51 -11.08 14.36 -6.53
N GLY A 52 -10.04 14.15 -5.72
CA GLY A 52 -10.04 14.47 -4.29
C GLY A 52 -10.94 13.54 -3.46
N ARG A 53 -11.39 12.42 -4.00
CA ARG A 53 -12.19 11.44 -3.26
C ARG A 53 -11.32 10.70 -2.25
N THR A 54 -11.93 10.42 -1.11
CA THR A 54 -11.29 9.76 0.02
C THR A 54 -12.13 8.58 0.48
N VAL A 55 -11.49 7.69 1.24
CA VAL A 55 -12.14 6.55 1.89
C VAL A 55 -11.75 6.52 3.35
N ASP A 56 -12.69 6.11 4.20
CA ASP A 56 -12.37 5.81 5.59
C ASP A 56 -11.59 4.50 5.65
N SER A 57 -10.46 4.53 6.34
CA SER A 57 -9.69 3.32 6.60
C SER A 57 -10.26 2.56 7.80
N SER A 58 -9.70 1.38 8.07
CA SER A 58 -10.06 0.60 9.26
C SER A 58 -9.70 1.35 10.55
N VAL A 59 -10.43 1.10 11.64
CA VAL A 59 -10.11 1.68 12.96
C VAL A 59 -8.68 1.34 13.40
N LEU A 60 -8.19 0.15 13.05
CA LEU A 60 -6.82 -0.28 13.37
C LEU A 60 -5.77 0.58 12.66
N SER A 61 -6.05 1.08 11.46
CA SER A 61 -5.14 1.95 10.71
C SER A 61 -4.91 3.31 11.38
N TYR A 62 -5.76 3.70 12.32
CA TYR A 62 -5.62 4.91 13.12
C TYR A 62 -5.07 4.65 14.53
N ASN A 63 -4.74 3.39 14.87
CA ASN A 63 -4.16 3.05 16.16
C ASN A 63 -2.67 3.43 16.20
N ALA A 64 -2.37 4.57 16.82
CA ALA A 64 -1.01 5.10 16.92
C ALA A 64 -0.03 4.14 17.61
N LYS A 65 -0.47 3.46 18.69
CA LYS A 65 0.36 2.49 19.41
C LYS A 65 0.74 1.31 18.53
N LEU A 66 -0.23 0.78 17.77
CA LEU A 66 0.04 -0.29 16.82
C LEU A 66 0.98 0.16 15.70
N GLY A 67 0.84 1.41 15.24
CA GLY A 67 1.74 2.00 14.24
C GLY A 67 3.19 2.12 14.74
N GLU A 68 3.37 2.54 15.98
CA GLU A 68 4.69 2.62 16.64
C GLU A 68 5.33 1.23 16.77
N GLU A 69 4.60 0.26 17.33
CA GLU A 69 5.08 -1.12 17.47
C GLU A 69 5.47 -1.74 16.12
N LEU A 70 4.69 -1.48 15.06
CA LEU A 70 4.98 -1.95 13.71
C LEU A 70 6.22 -1.26 13.12
N TRP A 71 6.40 0.03 13.35
CA TRP A 71 7.56 0.79 12.90
C TRP A 71 8.85 0.26 13.53
N ASP A 72 8.84 0.02 14.84
CA ASP A 72 10.00 -0.50 15.58
C ASP A 72 10.37 -1.90 15.11
N ALA A 73 9.38 -2.79 15.01
CA ALA A 73 9.60 -4.15 14.52
C ALA A 73 10.18 -4.17 13.09
N SER A 74 9.65 -3.32 12.21
CA SER A 74 10.13 -3.22 10.82
C SER A 74 11.55 -2.68 10.75
N THR A 75 11.87 -1.69 11.57
CA THR A 75 13.22 -1.11 11.65
C THR A 75 14.22 -2.13 12.16
N HIS A 76 13.85 -2.91 13.18
CA HIS A 76 14.69 -4.00 13.70
C HIS A 76 14.99 -5.04 12.62
N LEU A 77 13.96 -5.54 11.93
CA LEU A 77 14.12 -6.51 10.83
C LEU A 77 15.01 -5.98 9.70
N PHE A 78 14.86 -4.71 9.35
CA PHE A 78 15.69 -4.07 8.32
C PHE A 78 17.17 -4.03 8.74
N LEU A 79 17.46 -3.64 10.00
CA LEU A 79 18.82 -3.60 10.51
C LEU A 79 19.46 -4.99 10.59
N GLU A 80 18.72 -6.01 11.01
CA GLU A 80 19.19 -7.40 10.99
C GLU A 80 19.53 -7.86 9.57
N SER A 81 18.68 -7.53 8.58
CA SER A 81 18.94 -7.86 7.18
C SER A 81 20.19 -7.16 6.64
N GLU A 82 20.43 -5.92 7.02
CA GLU A 82 21.63 -5.15 6.65
C GLU A 82 22.92 -5.69 7.28
N LEU A 83 22.84 -6.21 8.51
CA LEU A 83 23.98 -6.85 9.16
C LEU A 83 24.31 -8.19 8.49
N ALA A 84 23.30 -9.04 8.27
CA ALA A 84 23.47 -10.33 7.60
C ALA A 84 24.03 -10.18 6.18
N SER A 85 23.58 -9.16 5.42
CA SER A 85 24.13 -8.90 4.09
C SER A 85 25.60 -8.50 4.17
N LYS A 86 25.99 -7.62 5.11
CA LYS A 86 27.38 -7.19 5.31
C LYS A 86 28.31 -8.31 5.77
N GLU A 87 27.85 -9.21 6.64
CA GLU A 87 28.62 -10.39 7.08
C GLU A 87 28.89 -11.38 5.93
N THR A 88 27.98 -11.45 4.96
CA THR A 88 28.17 -12.26 3.75
C THR A 88 29.26 -11.69 2.85
N PHE A 89 29.34 -10.35 2.71
CA PHE A 89 30.37 -9.67 1.90
C PHE A 89 31.77 -9.65 2.51
N THR A 90 31.91 -9.83 3.83
CA THR A 90 33.22 -9.85 4.50
C THR A 90 33.80 -11.26 4.67
N SER A 91 33.02 -12.29 4.34
CA SER A 91 33.41 -13.70 4.44
C SER A 91 33.79 -14.34 3.09
N GLU A 92 33.72 -13.57 1.99
CA GLU A 92 34.27 -13.91 0.66
C GLU A 92 35.65 -13.25 0.46
#